data_AF-A0A7S3S6P9-F1
#
_entry.id   AF-A0A7S3S6P9-F1
#
_cell.length_a   1.000
_cell.length_b   1.000
_cell.length_c   1.000
_cell.angle_alpha   90.00
_cell.angle_beta   90.00
_cell.angle_gamma   90.00
#
_symmetry.space_group_name_H-M   'P 1'
#
loop_
_entity.id
_entity.type
_entity.pdbx_description
1 polymer ?
#
loop_
_entity_poly.entity_id
_entity_poly.type
_entity_poly.pdbx_seq_one_letter_code
_entity_poly.pdbx_strand_id
1 'polypeptide(L)'
;AAAAAAAEAAAAERAAAERRDQELRQKREAAEEALRVQRPRPLSDVAATQAAEAAVNAAAAAGLMDADAAEEKKRELQQAAEARERLGRLRLFESDLALLGFEAVSEDDLLALDEKALRAQFRLRSRELHPDAATEEELAGRPSVYELNAAYTSLLKLVR
;
A
#
# COMPACT_ATOMS: atom_id res chain seq x y z
N ALA A 1 12.72 -29.62 33.96
CA ALA A 1 12.30 -30.01 32.59
C ALA A 1 11.30 -29.00 32.01
N ALA A 2 10.13 -28.78 32.63
CA ALA A 2 9.11 -27.84 32.11
C ALA A 2 9.59 -26.38 31.96
N ALA A 3 10.32 -25.83 32.93
CA ALA A 3 10.85 -24.47 32.83
C ALA A 3 11.91 -24.27 31.73
N ALA A 4 12.69 -25.31 31.42
CA ALA A 4 13.68 -25.28 30.35
C ALA A 4 13.00 -25.33 28.97
N ALA A 5 11.97 -26.18 28.82
CA ALA A 5 11.18 -26.27 27.60
C ALA A 5 10.40 -24.97 27.31
N ALA A 6 9.85 -24.31 28.34
CA ALA A 6 9.17 -23.02 28.19
C ALA A 6 10.13 -21.90 27.77
N ALA A 7 11.34 -21.87 28.33
CA ALA A 7 12.37 -20.90 27.94
C ALA A 7 12.84 -21.10 26.49
N GLU A 8 12.98 -22.36 26.05
CA GLU A 8 13.36 -22.70 24.68
C GLU A 8 12.26 -22.33 23.67
N ALA A 9 10.99 -22.58 23.99
CA ALA A 9 9.85 -22.15 23.17
C ALA A 9 9.78 -20.63 23.02
N ALA A 10 9.91 -19.89 24.12
CA ALA A 10 9.92 -18.42 24.09
C ALA A 10 11.10 -17.86 23.27
N ALA A 11 12.27 -18.50 23.33
CA ALA A 11 13.43 -18.12 22.51
C ALA A 11 13.18 -18.38 21.01
N ALA A 12 12.55 -19.50 20.67
CA ALA A 12 12.19 -19.84 19.29
C ALA A 12 11.16 -18.85 18.72
N GLU A 13 10.15 -18.45 19.49
CA GLU A 13 9.17 -17.44 19.08
C GLU A 13 9.81 -16.07 18.85
N ARG A 14 10.71 -15.63 19.73
CA ARG A 14 11.46 -14.37 19.53
C ARG A 14 12.29 -14.41 18.27
N ALA A 15 13.01 -15.50 18.03
CA ALA A 15 13.79 -15.68 16.80
C ALA A 15 12.91 -15.70 15.54
N ALA A 16 11.70 -16.25 15.61
CA ALA A 16 10.74 -16.21 14.51
C ALA A 16 10.20 -14.79 14.26
N ALA A 17 9.88 -14.04 15.32
CA ALA A 17 9.44 -12.65 15.22
C ALA A 17 10.54 -11.75 14.63
N GLU A 18 11.80 -11.92 15.04
CA GLU A 18 12.93 -11.17 14.48
C GLU A 18 13.14 -11.43 12.99
N ARG A 19 13.02 -12.70 12.55
CA ARG A 19 13.10 -13.05 11.12
C ARG A 19 11.97 -12.40 10.33
N ARG A 20 10.75 -12.46 10.83
CA ARG A 20 9.59 -11.81 10.20
C ARG A 20 9.79 -10.30 10.07
N ASP A 21 10.25 -9.63 11.11
CA ASP A 21 10.54 -8.19 11.06
C ASP A 21 11.63 -7.88 10.03
N GLN A 22 12.69 -8.69 9.97
CA GLN A 22 13.75 -8.55 8.97
C GLN A 22 13.21 -8.71 7.54
N GLU A 23 12.37 -9.71 7.29
CA GLU A 23 11.72 -9.92 5.99
C GLU A 23 10.83 -8.73 5.61
N LEU A 24 10.05 -8.21 6.55
CA LEU A 24 9.21 -7.04 6.32
C LEU A 24 10.05 -5.79 6.00
N ARG A 25 11.16 -5.58 6.70
CA ARG A 25 12.11 -4.51 6.39
C ARG A 25 12.68 -4.65 4.99
N GLN A 26 13.12 -5.85 4.60
CA GLN A 26 13.64 -6.11 3.26
C GLN A 26 12.59 -5.87 2.17
N LYS A 27 11.34 -6.31 2.38
CA LYS A 27 10.24 -6.06 1.45
C LYS A 27 9.94 -4.56 1.30
N ARG A 28 9.94 -3.80 2.40
CA ARG A 28 9.76 -2.35 2.37
C ARG A 28 10.91 -1.66 1.65
N GLU A 29 12.15 -2.01 1.96
CA GLU A 29 13.32 -1.46 1.26
C GLU A 29 13.25 -1.75 -0.24
N ALA A 30 12.86 -2.97 -0.63
CA ALA A 30 12.66 -3.32 -2.03
C ALA A 30 11.51 -2.53 -2.67
N ALA A 31 10.41 -2.30 -1.96
CA ALA A 31 9.29 -1.48 -2.43
C ALA A 31 9.69 -0.01 -2.59
N GLU A 32 10.39 0.56 -1.61
CA GLU A 32 10.93 1.92 -1.68
C GLU A 32 11.97 2.06 -2.79
N GLU A 33 12.83 1.07 -2.99
CA GLU A 33 13.81 1.07 -4.08
C GLU A 33 13.12 0.93 -5.44
N ALA A 34 12.11 0.07 -5.56
CA ALA A 34 11.29 -0.02 -6.77
C ALA A 34 10.62 1.33 -7.10
N LEU A 35 10.12 2.05 -6.10
CA LEU A 35 9.60 3.41 -6.25
C LEU A 35 10.68 4.45 -6.62
N ARG A 36 11.94 4.27 -6.19
CA ARG A 36 13.04 5.18 -6.56
C ARG A 36 13.55 4.93 -7.97
N VAL A 37 13.72 3.66 -8.33
CA VAL A 37 14.18 3.21 -9.66
C VAL A 37 13.14 3.56 -10.72
N GLN A 38 11.86 3.39 -10.41
CA GLN A 38 10.77 4.04 -11.12
C GLN A 38 10.79 5.53 -10.76
N ARG A 39 11.76 6.29 -11.29
CA ARG A 39 11.86 7.76 -11.11
C ARG A 39 10.47 8.37 -11.02
N PRO A 40 10.22 9.37 -10.14
CA PRO A 40 8.94 10.04 -10.07
C PRO A 40 8.62 10.64 -11.44
N ARG A 41 7.94 9.87 -12.28
CA ARG A 41 7.23 10.36 -13.43
C ARG A 41 5.97 11.02 -12.87
N PRO A 42 5.46 12.07 -13.52
CA PRO A 42 4.09 12.50 -13.24
C PRO A 42 3.18 11.26 -13.28
N LEU A 43 2.10 11.25 -12.50
CA LEU A 43 1.17 10.13 -12.29
C LEU A 43 0.53 9.55 -13.59
N SER A 44 0.90 10.07 -14.75
CA SER A 44 0.60 9.56 -16.07
C SER A 44 1.86 8.93 -16.68
N ASP A 45 1.78 7.64 -16.99
CA ASP A 45 2.79 7.02 -17.84
C ASP A 45 2.74 7.69 -19.22
N VAL A 46 3.72 8.57 -19.44
CA VAL A 46 3.72 9.61 -20.46
C VAL A 46 3.46 9.05 -21.86
N ALA A 47 4.01 7.90 -22.23
CA ALA A 47 3.94 7.44 -23.62
C ALA A 47 2.55 6.90 -24.02
N ALA A 48 1.95 6.02 -23.21
CA ALA A 48 0.66 5.41 -23.54
C ALA A 48 -0.49 6.42 -23.40
N THR A 49 -0.45 7.24 -22.34
CA THR A 49 -1.44 8.30 -22.13
C THR A 49 -1.30 9.39 -23.18
N GLN A 50 -0.09 9.82 -23.55
CA GLN A 50 0.09 10.79 -24.65
C GLN A 50 -0.33 10.24 -26.00
N ALA A 51 -0.06 8.95 -26.29
CA ALA A 51 -0.53 8.33 -27.53
C ALA A 51 -2.06 8.30 -27.60
N ALA A 52 -2.73 8.00 -26.48
CA ALA A 52 -4.19 8.03 -26.39
C ALA A 52 -4.75 9.45 -26.51
N GLU A 53 -4.16 10.44 -25.83
CA GLU A 53 -4.53 11.85 -25.95
C GLU A 53 -4.30 12.40 -27.36
N ALA A 54 -3.21 11.99 -28.03
CA ALA A 54 -2.92 12.35 -29.41
C ALA A 54 -3.94 11.76 -30.38
N ALA A 55 -4.40 10.53 -30.14
CA ALA A 55 -5.48 9.93 -30.92
C ALA A 55 -6.82 10.67 -30.73
N VAL A 56 -7.14 11.08 -29.51
CA VAL A 56 -8.33 11.90 -29.21
C VAL A 56 -8.24 13.27 -29.89
N ASN A 57 -7.07 13.92 -29.86
CA ASN A 57 -6.83 15.19 -30.57
C ASN A 57 -6.96 15.03 -32.08
N ALA A 58 -6.44 13.94 -32.66
CA ALA A 58 -6.56 13.66 -34.08
C ALA A 58 -8.02 13.43 -34.50
N ALA A 59 -8.81 12.73 -33.68
CA ALA A 59 -10.23 12.52 -33.92
C ALA A 59 -11.03 13.83 -33.87
N ALA A 60 -10.74 14.71 -32.90
CA ALA A 60 -11.35 16.03 -32.81
C ALA A 60 -10.97 16.92 -34.01
N ALA A 61 -9.70 16.94 -34.40
CA ALA A 61 -9.22 17.71 -35.55
C ALA A 61 -9.79 17.20 -36.89
N ALA A 62 -10.09 15.90 -36.99
CA ALA A 62 -10.76 15.29 -38.14
C ALA A 62 -12.30 15.49 -38.15
N GLY A 63 -12.86 16.15 -37.12
CA GLY A 63 -14.31 16.35 -37.00
C GLY A 63 -15.10 15.09 -36.66
N LEU A 64 -14.43 14.04 -36.17
CA LEU A 64 -15.04 12.76 -35.76
C LEU A 64 -15.52 12.77 -34.31
N MET A 65 -15.17 13.81 -33.55
CA MET A 65 -15.47 13.97 -32.14
C MET A 65 -15.59 15.47 -31.81
N ASP A 66 -16.62 15.83 -31.05
CA ASP A 66 -16.80 17.20 -30.58
C ASP A 66 -15.70 17.60 -29.59
N ALA A 67 -15.35 18.89 -29.55
CA ALA A 67 -14.27 19.40 -28.71
C ALA A 67 -14.52 19.13 -27.21
N ASP A 68 -15.76 19.28 -26.75
CA ASP A 68 -16.14 19.03 -25.36
C ASP A 68 -16.02 17.53 -25.00
N ALA A 69 -16.44 16.65 -25.92
CA ALA A 69 -16.31 15.19 -25.76
C ALA A 69 -14.84 14.76 -25.77
N ALA A 70 -14.00 15.39 -26.59
CA ALA A 70 -12.56 15.15 -26.62
C ALA A 70 -11.89 15.56 -25.31
N GLU A 71 -12.30 16.70 -24.72
CA GLU A 71 -11.76 17.18 -23.45
C GLU A 71 -12.19 16.30 -22.26
N GLU A 72 -13.45 15.88 -22.21
CA GLU A 72 -13.93 14.91 -21.22
C GLU A 72 -13.17 13.59 -21.34
N LYS A 73 -12.95 13.10 -22.57
CA LYS A 73 -12.24 11.84 -22.79
C LYS A 73 -10.78 11.89 -22.32
N LYS A 74 -10.09 13.02 -22.50
CA LYS A 74 -8.74 13.20 -21.98
C LYS A 74 -8.72 13.14 -20.45
N ARG A 75 -9.67 13.81 -19.79
CA ARG A 75 -9.77 13.79 -18.32
C ARG A 75 -9.98 12.38 -17.79
N GLU A 76 -10.85 11.59 -18.43
CA GLU A 76 -11.04 10.18 -18.08
C GLU A 76 -9.75 9.37 -18.22
N LEU A 77 -9.01 9.54 -19.33
CA LEU A 77 -7.76 8.83 -19.58
C LEU A 77 -6.68 9.19 -18.56
N GLN A 78 -6.60 10.47 -18.18
CA GLN A 78 -5.70 10.94 -17.14
C GLN A 78 -6.05 10.32 -15.79
N GLN A 79 -7.32 10.43 -15.36
CA GLN A 79 -7.78 9.84 -14.10
C GLN A 79 -7.56 8.32 -14.05
N ALA A 80 -7.81 7.61 -15.15
CA ALA A 80 -7.57 6.18 -15.23
C ALA A 80 -6.07 5.82 -15.15
N ALA A 81 -5.20 6.63 -15.75
CA ALA A 81 -3.75 6.45 -15.64
C ALA A 81 -3.27 6.70 -14.20
N GLU A 82 -3.71 7.78 -13.58
CA GLU A 82 -3.39 8.13 -12.18
C GLU A 82 -3.87 7.04 -11.21
N ALA A 83 -5.08 6.52 -11.42
CA ALA A 83 -5.62 5.41 -10.63
C ALA A 83 -4.76 4.15 -10.79
N ARG A 84 -4.42 3.75 -12.02
CA ARG A 84 -3.56 2.58 -12.28
C ARG A 84 -2.20 2.71 -11.63
N GLU A 85 -1.58 3.89 -11.72
CA GLU A 85 -0.29 4.13 -11.10
C GLU A 85 -0.39 4.08 -9.57
N ARG A 86 -1.38 4.75 -8.98
CA ARG A 86 -1.64 4.70 -7.52
C ARG A 86 -1.80 3.26 -7.05
N LEU A 87 -2.62 2.47 -7.75
CA LEU A 87 -2.81 1.05 -7.42
C LEU A 87 -1.51 0.25 -7.56
N GLY A 88 -0.73 0.50 -8.62
CA GLY A 88 0.58 -0.12 -8.81
C GLY A 88 1.54 0.17 -7.66
N ARG A 89 1.60 1.43 -7.20
CA ARG A 89 2.42 1.83 -6.04
C ARG A 89 1.93 1.17 -4.76
N LEU A 90 0.62 1.15 -4.49
CA LEU A 90 0.04 0.49 -3.30
C LEU A 90 0.33 -1.01 -3.27
N ARG A 91 0.30 -1.68 -4.43
CA ARG A 91 0.63 -3.12 -4.54
C ARG A 91 2.07 -3.46 -4.15
N LEU A 92 3.02 -2.53 -4.33
CA LEU A 92 4.40 -2.73 -3.85
C LEU A 92 4.45 -2.86 -2.31
N PHE A 93 3.45 -2.33 -1.61
CA PHE A 93 3.34 -2.33 -0.15
C PHE A 93 2.26 -3.30 0.35
N GLU A 94 1.98 -4.38 -0.39
CA GLU A 94 0.98 -5.41 -0.01
C GLU A 94 1.19 -5.94 1.41
N SER A 95 2.44 -6.18 1.82
CA SER A 95 2.74 -6.65 3.18
C SER A 95 2.41 -5.61 4.26
N ASP A 96 2.52 -4.31 3.96
CA ASP A 96 2.14 -3.25 4.89
C ASP A 96 0.63 -3.01 4.91
N LEU A 97 -0.04 -3.15 3.75
CA LEU A 97 -1.51 -3.17 3.66
C LEU A 97 -2.07 -4.32 4.50
N ALA A 98 -1.44 -5.49 4.42
CA ALA A 98 -1.79 -6.67 5.20
C ALA A 98 -1.71 -6.42 6.71
N LEU A 99 -0.59 -5.84 7.17
CA LEU A 99 -0.39 -5.49 8.59
C LEU A 99 -1.49 -4.57 9.13
N LEU A 100 -1.99 -3.64 8.31
CA LEU A 100 -3.09 -2.75 8.70
C LEU A 100 -4.49 -3.34 8.47
N GLY A 101 -4.60 -4.54 7.89
CA GLY A 101 -5.87 -5.24 7.67
C GLY A 101 -6.55 -4.96 6.34
N PHE A 102 -5.81 -4.57 5.31
CA PHE A 102 -6.32 -4.33 3.96
C PHE A 102 -6.12 -5.51 2.97
N GLU A 103 -5.92 -6.74 3.46
CA GLU A 103 -5.61 -7.92 2.60
C GLU A 103 -6.71 -8.30 1.60
N ALA A 104 -7.97 -8.11 1.97
CA ALA A 104 -9.13 -8.55 1.18
C ALA A 104 -9.93 -7.37 0.61
N VAL A 105 -9.28 -6.21 0.46
CA VAL A 105 -9.93 -4.97 0.05
C VAL A 105 -9.94 -4.88 -1.47
N SER A 106 -11.08 -4.46 -2.04
CA SER A 106 -11.22 -4.36 -3.48
C SER A 106 -10.27 -3.32 -4.08
N GLU A 107 -9.97 -3.41 -5.38
CA GLU A 107 -9.15 -2.39 -6.05
C GLU A 107 -9.76 -1.00 -5.92
N ASP A 108 -11.08 -0.89 -6.02
CA ASP A 108 -11.81 0.38 -5.90
C ASP A 108 -11.67 0.99 -4.49
N ASP A 109 -11.74 0.15 -3.45
CA ASP A 109 -11.54 0.59 -2.07
C ASP A 109 -10.08 1.01 -1.80
N LEU A 110 -9.11 0.32 -2.41
CA LEU A 110 -7.69 0.70 -2.34
C LEU A 110 -7.42 2.03 -3.05
N LEU A 111 -8.10 2.30 -4.16
CA LEU A 111 -8.02 3.58 -4.85
C LEU A 111 -8.64 4.71 -4.03
N ALA A 112 -9.71 4.43 -3.30
CA ALA A 112 -10.38 5.36 -2.38
C ALA A 112 -9.64 5.52 -1.03
N LEU A 113 -8.57 4.76 -0.78
CA LEU A 113 -7.85 4.76 0.49
C LEU A 113 -7.23 6.15 0.77
N ASP A 114 -7.69 6.83 1.82
CA ASP A 114 -7.19 8.14 2.24
C ASP A 114 -6.43 8.07 3.58
N GLU A 115 -5.82 9.21 3.97
CA GLU A 115 -5.12 9.32 5.26
C GLU A 115 -6.06 8.97 6.45
N LYS A 116 -7.34 9.31 6.34
CA LYS A 116 -8.32 9.09 7.42
C LYS A 116 -8.58 7.59 7.61
N ALA A 117 -8.78 6.84 6.53
CA ALA A 117 -8.99 5.41 6.53
C ALA A 117 -7.75 4.66 7.05
N LEU A 118 -6.55 5.04 6.58
CA LEU A 118 -5.29 4.50 7.10
C LEU A 118 -5.13 4.75 8.60
N ARG A 119 -5.38 5.99 9.05
CA ARG A 119 -5.28 6.36 10.47
C ARG A 119 -6.31 5.59 11.32
N ALA A 120 -7.52 5.38 10.80
CA ALA A 120 -8.55 4.62 11.49
C ALA A 120 -8.12 3.17 11.70
N GLN A 121 -7.63 2.51 10.64
CA GLN A 121 -7.15 1.12 10.75
C GLN A 121 -5.92 0.99 11.64
N PHE A 122 -4.95 1.89 11.53
CA PHE A 122 -3.79 1.93 12.42
C PHE A 122 -4.21 2.01 13.90
N ARG A 123 -5.17 2.89 14.23
CA ARG A 123 -5.69 3.02 15.60
C ARG A 123 -6.44 1.78 16.07
N LEU A 124 -7.24 1.18 15.20
CA LEU A 124 -7.98 -0.05 15.50
C LEU A 124 -6.99 -1.18 15.86
N ARG A 125 -6.04 -1.46 14.96
CA ARG A 125 -5.02 -2.49 15.15
C ARG A 125 -4.12 -2.22 16.35
N SER A 126 -3.72 -0.98 16.57
CA SER A 126 -2.90 -0.62 17.74
C SER A 126 -3.63 -0.85 19.06
N ARG A 127 -4.95 -0.67 19.11
CA ARG A 127 -5.76 -0.98 20.29
C ARG A 127 -5.84 -2.48 20.55
N GLU A 128 -5.98 -3.29 19.50
CA GLU A 128 -6.00 -4.76 19.60
C GLU A 128 -4.69 -5.35 20.12
N LEU A 129 -3.59 -4.61 20.00
CA LEU A 129 -2.25 -5.00 20.46
C LEU A 129 -1.85 -4.34 21.79
N HIS A 130 -2.72 -3.53 22.39
CA HIS A 130 -2.39 -2.87 23.65
C HIS A 130 -2.34 -3.91 24.79
N PRO A 131 -1.37 -3.83 25.72
CA PRO A 131 -1.26 -4.79 26.82
C PRO A 131 -2.49 -4.85 27.74
N ASP A 132 -3.28 -3.77 27.79
CA ASP A 132 -4.57 -3.78 28.52
C ASP A 132 -5.68 -4.55 27.78
N ALA A 133 -5.49 -4.86 26.49
CA ALA A 133 -6.49 -5.49 25.62
C ALA A 133 -6.15 -6.94 25.26
N ALA A 134 -4.89 -7.37 25.44
CA ALA A 134 -4.44 -8.73 25.11
C ALA A 134 -3.29 -9.16 26.03
N THR A 135 -3.31 -10.42 26.44
CA THR A 135 -2.24 -11.07 27.22
C THR A 135 -1.01 -11.37 26.36
N GLU A 136 0.14 -11.61 26.98
CA GLU A 136 1.36 -11.99 26.25
C GLU A 136 1.18 -13.25 25.38
N GLU A 137 0.41 -14.23 25.84
CA GLU A 137 0.08 -15.44 25.06
C GLU A 137 -0.81 -15.14 23.85
N GLU A 138 -1.77 -14.22 23.98
CA GLU A 138 -2.62 -13.78 22.86
C GLU A 138 -1.86 -12.94 21.84
N LEU A 139 -0.81 -12.23 22.28
CA LEU A 139 0.06 -11.44 21.43
C LEU A 139 1.14 -12.27 20.73
N ALA A 140 1.36 -13.52 21.15
CA ALA A 140 2.31 -14.42 20.52
C ALA A 140 2.00 -14.60 19.03
N GLY A 141 2.99 -14.31 18.17
CA GLY A 141 2.86 -14.38 16.71
C GLY A 141 2.08 -13.24 16.04
N ARG A 142 1.51 -12.30 16.81
CA ARG A 142 0.89 -11.08 16.26
C ARG A 142 1.97 -10.06 15.86
N PRO A 143 1.66 -9.15 14.91
CA PRO A 143 2.55 -8.04 14.62
C PRO A 143 2.79 -7.17 15.85
N SER A 144 3.98 -6.61 15.97
CA SER A 144 4.32 -5.59 16.95
C SER A 144 3.75 -4.22 16.56
N VAL A 145 3.60 -3.35 17.56
CA VAL A 145 3.21 -1.93 17.34
C VAL A 145 4.24 -1.20 16.46
N TYR A 146 5.52 -1.58 16.54
CA TYR A 146 6.57 -1.01 15.69
C TYR A 146 6.39 -1.39 14.22
N GLU A 147 6.06 -2.65 13.92
CA GLU A 147 5.73 -3.09 12.55
C GLU A 147 4.49 -2.36 12.02
N LEU A 148 3.44 -2.18 12.84
CA LEU A 148 2.26 -1.40 12.45
C LEU A 148 2.60 0.07 12.16
N ASN A 149 3.42 0.70 13.00
CA ASN A 149 3.80 2.09 12.82
C ASN A 149 4.67 2.30 11.56
N ALA A 150 5.57 1.35 11.27
CA ALA A 150 6.35 1.36 10.04
C ALA A 150 5.46 1.20 8.80
N ALA A 151 4.49 0.28 8.83
CA ALA A 151 3.53 0.09 7.75
C ALA A 151 2.68 1.35 7.52
N TYR A 152 2.12 1.93 8.59
CA TYR A 152 1.35 3.18 8.54
C TYR A 152 2.16 4.33 7.93
N THR A 153 3.40 4.51 8.38
CA THR A 153 4.27 5.61 7.90
C THR A 153 4.61 5.45 6.43
N SER A 154 4.84 4.22 5.96
CA SER A 154 5.18 3.93 4.57
C SER A 154 3.98 4.17 3.65
N LEU A 155 2.80 3.67 4.02
CA LEU A 155 1.56 3.86 3.26
C LEU A 155 1.08 5.32 3.26
N LEU A 156 1.31 6.05 4.35
CA LEU A 156 0.96 7.48 4.44
C LEU A 156 1.67 8.34 3.38
N LYS A 157 2.88 7.95 2.95
CA LYS A 157 3.62 8.63 1.87
C LYS A 157 2.96 8.45 0.50
N LEU A 158 2.08 7.46 0.32
CA LEU A 158 1.48 7.09 -0.96
C LEU A 158 0.09 7.70 -1.17
N VAL A 159 -0.62 7.98 -0.08
CA VAL A 159 -2.00 8.48 -0.11
C VAL A 159 -2.13 9.99 0.10
N ARG A 160 -1.02 10.66 0.45
CA ARG A 160 -0.91 12.12 0.58
C ARG A 160 -0.52 12.74 -0.75
#